data_AF-A0A822Y612-F1
#
_entry.id   AF-A0A822Y612-F1
#
_cell.length_a   1.000
_cell.length_b   1.000
_cell.length_c   1.000
_cell.angle_alpha   90.00
_cell.angle_beta   90.00
_cell.angle_gamma   90.00
#
_symmetry.space_group_name_H-M   'P 1'
#
loop_
_entity.id
_entity.type
_entity.pdbx_description
1 polymer ?
#
loop_
_entity_poly.entity_id
_entity_poly.type
_entity_poly.pdbx_seq_one_letter_code
_entity_poly.pdbx_strand_id
1 'polypeptide(L)'
;MFTGDSEILDLTSTVLPIIGLCELFNCPQTTGCGVLRGCARPRLGANINSAAFFLLGIPLAILLAFHLGFGFLGLWLGLLTAEACCLLSMVYFLLQTDWFQEADRAWKLTRVDDGNLVLHSEAHHQQILVTV
;
A
#
# COMPACT_ATOMS: atom_id res chain seq x y z
N MET A 1 -3.01 19.48 -27.92
CA MET A 1 -3.67 18.19 -28.19
C MET A 1 -2.59 17.13 -28.25
N PHE A 2 -2.72 16.05 -27.45
CA PHE A 2 -1.69 14.99 -27.38
C PHE A 2 -1.62 14.13 -28.66
N THR A 3 -2.70 14.09 -29.45
CA THR A 3 -2.75 13.47 -30.78
C THR A 3 -3.83 14.16 -31.63
N GLY A 4 -3.66 14.18 -32.95
CA GLY A 4 -4.65 14.66 -33.93
C GLY A 4 -5.40 13.53 -34.64
N ASP A 5 -5.11 12.28 -34.28
CA ASP A 5 -5.73 11.10 -34.90
C ASP A 5 -7.08 10.78 -34.25
N SER A 6 -8.13 10.74 -35.05
CA SER A 6 -9.50 10.48 -34.59
C SER A 6 -9.66 9.08 -34.02
N GLU A 7 -8.90 8.09 -34.50
CA GLU A 7 -8.99 6.71 -34.00
C GLU A 7 -8.50 6.61 -32.55
N ILE A 8 -7.40 7.31 -32.23
CA ILE A 8 -6.84 7.33 -30.87
C ILE A 8 -7.76 8.10 -29.92
N LEU A 9 -8.42 9.16 -30.40
CA LEU A 9 -9.38 9.92 -29.60
C LEU A 9 -10.60 9.08 -29.21
N ASP A 10 -11.13 8.28 -30.14
CA ASP A 10 -12.30 7.42 -29.89
C ASP A 10 -11.97 6.28 -28.92
N LEU A 11 -10.78 5.67 -29.08
CA LEU A 11 -10.25 4.70 -28.12
C LEU A 11 -10.13 5.32 -26.73
N THR A 12 -9.46 6.48 -26.63
CA THR A 12 -9.20 7.16 -25.35
C THR A 12 -10.49 7.56 -24.65
N SER A 13 -11.51 8.03 -25.39
CA SER A 13 -12.83 8.35 -24.85
C SER A 13 -13.50 7.15 -24.18
N THR A 14 -13.31 5.96 -24.75
CA THR A 14 -13.87 4.71 -24.20
C THR A 14 -13.13 4.27 -22.93
N VAL A 15 -11.83 4.52 -22.83
CA VAL A 15 -11.01 4.11 -21.66
C VAL A 15 -11.07 5.14 -20.51
N LEU A 16 -11.40 6.39 -20.80
CA LEU A 16 -11.55 7.47 -19.80
C LEU A 16 -12.32 7.06 -18.53
N PRO A 17 -13.52 6.45 -18.61
CA PRO A 17 -14.23 5.99 -17.41
C PRO A 17 -13.49 4.90 -16.64
N ILE A 18 -12.77 4.00 -17.33
CA ILE A 18 -11.96 2.95 -16.71
C ILE A 18 -10.80 3.59 -15.93
N ILE A 19 -10.13 4.58 -16.51
CA ILE A 19 -9.06 5.32 -15.84
C ILE A 19 -9.60 6.03 -14.60
N GLY A 20 -10.79 6.64 -14.68
CA GLY A 20 -11.43 7.25 -13.53
C GLY A 20 -11.68 6.26 -12.38
N LEU A 21 -12.02 5.01 -12.70
CA LEU A 21 -12.15 3.95 -11.70
C LEU A 21 -10.79 3.49 -11.14
N CYS A 22 -9.75 3.38 -11.99
CA CYS A 22 -8.40 3.08 -11.52
C CYS A 22 -7.91 4.13 -10.50
N GLU A 23 -8.10 5.42 -10.79
CA GLU A 23 -7.75 6.50 -9.86
C GLU A 23 -8.53 6.43 -8.55
N LEU A 24 -9.81 6.07 -8.62
CA LEU A 24 -10.64 5.85 -7.43
C LEU A 24 -10.09 4.72 -6.54
N PHE A 25 -9.55 3.65 -7.13
CA PHE A 25 -8.93 2.55 -6.40
C PHE A 25 -7.51 2.86 -5.91
N ASN A 26 -6.76 3.69 -6.63
CA ASN A 26 -5.40 4.10 -6.26
C ASN A 26 -5.34 4.88 -4.93
N CYS A 27 -6.32 5.74 -4.67
CA CYS A 27 -6.39 6.53 -3.43
C CYS A 27 -6.37 5.67 -2.15
N PRO A 28 -7.30 4.72 -1.95
CA PRO A 28 -7.31 3.86 -0.79
C PRO A 28 -6.17 2.82 -0.79
N GLN A 29 -5.68 2.37 -1.95
CA GLN A 29 -4.50 1.49 -2.03
C GLN A 29 -3.25 2.20 -1.50
N THR A 30 -3.05 3.47 -1.88
CA THR A 30 -1.94 4.32 -1.39
C THR A 30 -2.04 4.53 0.12
N THR A 31 -3.26 4.77 0.61
CA THR A 31 -3.53 4.93 2.03
C THR A 31 -3.21 3.65 2.82
N GLY A 32 -3.68 2.49 2.35
CA GLY A 32 -3.41 1.19 2.98
C GLY A 32 -1.91 0.84 3.00
N CYS A 33 -1.19 1.13 1.91
CA CYS A 33 0.27 1.04 1.87
C CYS A 33 0.94 1.96 2.89
N GLY A 34 0.42 3.18 3.08
CA GLY A 34 0.87 4.13 4.10
C GLY A 34 0.71 3.56 5.52
N VAL A 35 -0.47 3.01 5.82
CA VAL A 35 -0.77 2.38 7.12
C VAL A 35 0.16 1.20 7.38
N LEU A 36 0.32 0.27 6.43
CA LEU A 36 1.21 -0.89 6.61
C LEU A 36 2.67 -0.48 6.84
N ARG A 37 3.15 0.56 6.14
CA ARG A 37 4.48 1.13 6.40
C ARG A 37 4.57 1.73 7.81
N GLY A 38 3.52 2.44 8.25
CA GLY A 38 3.42 2.99 9.61
C GLY A 38 3.42 1.93 10.72
N CYS A 39 2.82 0.78 10.47
CA CYS A 39 2.84 -0.37 11.38
C CYS A 39 4.13 -1.21 11.31
N ALA A 40 5.19 -0.74 10.62
CA ALA A 40 6.42 -1.48 10.38
C ALA A 40 6.22 -2.86 9.70
N ARG A 41 5.15 -3.01 8.91
CA ARG A 41 4.83 -4.21 8.12
C ARG A 41 4.86 -3.96 6.60
N PRO A 42 5.90 -3.34 6.02
CA PRO A 42 5.94 -3.01 4.59
C PRO A 42 5.99 -4.24 3.67
N ARG A 43 6.56 -5.36 4.14
CA ARG A 43 6.74 -6.59 3.35
C ARG A 43 5.40 -7.23 2.95
N LEU A 44 4.38 -7.14 3.81
CA LEU A 44 3.05 -7.68 3.51
C LEU A 44 2.40 -6.94 2.34
N GLY A 45 2.45 -5.60 2.35
CA GLY A 45 1.88 -4.78 1.27
C GLY A 45 2.59 -4.99 -0.06
N ALA A 46 3.92 -5.09 -0.04
CA ALA A 46 4.72 -5.37 -1.24
C ALA A 46 4.39 -6.73 -1.86
N ASN A 47 4.31 -7.79 -1.05
CA ASN A 47 3.99 -9.13 -1.55
C ASN A 47 2.58 -9.20 -2.14
N ILE A 48 1.58 -8.58 -1.49
CA ILE A 48 0.19 -8.57 -1.98
C ILE A 48 0.12 -7.86 -3.32
N ASN A 49 0.75 -6.69 -3.44
CA ASN A 49 0.75 -5.91 -4.67
C ASN A 49 1.45 -6.68 -5.81
N SER A 50 2.64 -7.22 -5.57
CA SER A 50 3.34 -8.04 -6.58
C SER A 50 2.51 -9.27 -6.97
N ALA A 51 1.93 -10.00 -6.03
CA ALA A 51 1.10 -11.15 -6.33
C ALA A 51 -0.13 -10.77 -7.19
N ALA A 52 -0.83 -9.69 -6.84
CA ALA A 52 -2.00 -9.23 -7.59
C ALA A 52 -1.66 -8.86 -9.05
N PHE A 53 -0.56 -8.12 -9.26
CA PHE A 53 -0.14 -7.73 -10.61
C PHE A 53 0.37 -8.91 -11.44
N PHE A 54 1.23 -9.75 -10.88
CA PHE A 54 1.87 -10.83 -11.63
C PHE A 54 0.97 -12.06 -11.81
N LEU A 55 0.18 -12.45 -10.80
CA LEU A 55 -0.63 -13.68 -10.84
C LEU A 55 -2.04 -13.46 -11.39
N LEU A 56 -2.59 -12.25 -11.30
CA LEU A 56 -3.95 -11.94 -11.76
C LEU A 56 -3.94 -10.90 -12.86
N GLY A 57 -3.28 -9.75 -12.65
CA GLY A 57 -3.28 -8.63 -13.59
C GLY A 57 -2.78 -8.99 -14.98
N ILE A 58 -1.54 -9.50 -15.07
CA ILE A 58 -0.91 -9.89 -16.34
C ILE A 58 -1.71 -10.99 -17.08
N PRO A 59 -2.07 -12.12 -16.47
CA PRO A 59 -2.80 -13.16 -17.18
C PRO A 59 -4.20 -12.71 -17.60
N LEU A 60 -4.92 -11.93 -16.79
CA LEU A 60 -6.20 -11.36 -17.22
C LEU A 60 -6.01 -10.34 -18.35
N ALA A 61 -5.01 -9.47 -18.27
CA ALA A 61 -4.73 -8.49 -19.33
C ALA A 61 -4.47 -9.19 -20.67
N ILE A 62 -3.65 -10.25 -20.67
CA ILE A 62 -3.37 -11.05 -21.87
C ILE A 62 -4.64 -11.75 -22.36
N LEU A 63 -5.41 -12.37 -21.45
CA LEU A 63 -6.64 -13.08 -21.81
C LEU A 63 -7.67 -12.12 -22.44
N LEU A 64 -7.92 -10.97 -21.82
CA LEU A 64 -8.89 -9.99 -22.31
C LEU A 64 -8.41 -9.32 -23.61
N ALA A 65 -7.13 -8.98 -23.70
CA ALA A 65 -6.59 -8.29 -24.88
C ALA A 65 -6.54 -9.21 -26.11
N PHE A 66 -6.04 -10.44 -25.96
CA PHE A 66 -5.78 -11.33 -27.10
C PHE A 66 -6.86 -12.38 -27.32
N HIS A 67 -7.46 -12.93 -26.26
CA HIS A 67 -8.41 -14.04 -26.38
C HIS A 67 -9.85 -13.55 -26.61
N LEU A 68 -10.25 -12.50 -25.89
CA LEU A 68 -11.58 -11.88 -26.05
C LEU A 68 -11.62 -10.77 -27.11
N GLY A 69 -10.46 -10.40 -27.69
CA GLY A 69 -10.38 -9.43 -28.78
C GLY A 69 -10.63 -7.97 -28.36
N PHE A 70 -10.63 -7.66 -27.06
CA PHE A 70 -10.80 -6.29 -26.56
C PHE A 70 -9.55 -5.41 -26.81
N GLY A 71 -8.42 -6.00 -27.20
CA GLY A 71 -7.20 -5.28 -27.55
C GLY A 71 -6.75 -4.31 -26.45
N PHE A 72 -6.71 -3.02 -26.77
CA PHE A 72 -6.32 -1.96 -25.83
C PHE A 72 -7.20 -1.91 -24.59
N LEU A 73 -8.53 -2.03 -24.75
CA LEU A 73 -9.47 -1.98 -23.63
C LEU A 73 -9.26 -3.17 -22.68
N GLY A 74 -8.90 -4.33 -23.22
CA GLY A 74 -8.59 -5.53 -22.44
C GLY A 74 -7.38 -5.36 -21.51
N LEU A 75 -6.37 -4.60 -21.94
CA LEU A 75 -5.21 -4.28 -21.11
C LEU A 75 -5.60 -3.41 -19.90
N TRP A 76 -6.44 -2.39 -20.12
CA TRP A 76 -6.91 -1.51 -19.05
C TRP A 76 -7.85 -2.22 -18.08
N LEU A 77 -8.70 -3.12 -18.56
CA LEU A 77 -9.53 -3.95 -17.69
C LEU A 77 -8.70 -4.93 -16.85
N GLY A 78 -7.61 -5.47 -17.41
CA GLY A 78 -6.64 -6.27 -16.66
C GLY A 78 -5.96 -5.47 -15.54
N LEU A 79 -5.55 -4.22 -15.84
CA LEU A 79 -5.00 -3.29 -14.85
C LEU A 79 -6.01 -2.96 -13.74
N LEU A 80 -7.25 -2.61 -14.12
CA LEU A 80 -8.32 -2.31 -13.17
C LEU A 80 -8.58 -3.49 -12.22
N THR A 81 -8.57 -4.71 -12.74
CA THR A 81 -8.79 -5.91 -11.93
C THR A 81 -7.63 -6.15 -10.95
N ALA A 82 -6.39 -5.88 -11.37
CA ALA A 82 -5.22 -5.97 -10.51
C ALA A 82 -5.29 -4.97 -9.34
N GLU A 83 -5.61 -3.71 -9.63
CA GLU A 83 -5.78 -2.66 -8.61
C GLU A 83 -6.92 -2.99 -7.65
N ALA A 84 -8.07 -3.44 -8.17
CA ALA A 84 -9.21 -3.88 -7.35
C ALA A 84 -8.83 -5.05 -6.42
N CYS A 85 -8.14 -6.08 -6.93
CA CYS A 85 -7.69 -7.21 -6.11
C CYS A 85 -6.69 -6.78 -5.04
N CYS A 86 -5.75 -5.90 -5.39
CA CYS A 86 -4.76 -5.38 -4.45
C CYS A 86 -5.45 -4.57 -3.34
N LEU A 87 -6.39 -3.70 -3.70
CA LEU A 87 -7.15 -2.91 -2.73
C LEU A 87 -7.97 -3.79 -1.80
N LEU A 88 -8.74 -4.75 -2.36
CA LEU A 88 -9.57 -5.65 -1.56
C LEU A 88 -8.74 -6.46 -0.57
N SER A 89 -7.59 -6.97 -1.02
CA SER A 89 -6.66 -7.70 -0.17
C SER A 89 -6.09 -6.80 0.93
N MET A 90 -5.68 -5.58 0.58
CA MET A 90 -5.17 -4.60 1.54
C MET A 90 -6.22 -4.26 2.60
N VAL A 91 -7.44 -3.92 2.19
CA VAL A 91 -8.56 -3.61 3.10
C VAL A 91 -8.87 -4.80 3.98
N TYR A 92 -8.94 -6.01 3.42
CA TYR A 92 -9.16 -7.23 4.19
C TYR A 92 -8.11 -7.43 5.28
N PHE A 93 -6.83 -7.23 4.97
CA PHE A 93 -5.75 -7.30 5.96
C PHE A 93 -5.84 -6.21 7.02
N LEU A 94 -6.19 -4.97 6.65
CA LEU A 94 -6.41 -3.89 7.62
C LEU A 94 -7.57 -4.21 8.58
N LEU A 95 -8.66 -4.79 8.07
CA LEU A 95 -9.81 -5.18 8.90
C LEU A 95 -9.49 -6.34 9.84
N GLN A 96 -8.65 -7.28 9.42
CA GLN A 96 -8.16 -8.38 10.25
C GLN A 96 -7.04 -7.96 11.22
N THR A 97 -6.48 -6.75 11.07
CA THR A 97 -5.39 -6.28 11.94
C THR A 97 -5.94 -5.89 13.30
N ASP A 98 -5.41 -6.53 14.33
CA ASP A 98 -5.81 -6.31 15.71
C ASP A 98 -5.14 -5.03 16.26
N TRP A 99 -5.82 -3.90 16.11
CA TRP A 99 -5.29 -2.56 16.39
C TRP A 99 -4.80 -2.38 17.83
N PHE A 100 -5.37 -3.10 18.79
CA PHE A 100 -4.92 -3.09 20.18
C PHE A 100 -3.51 -3.68 20.34
N GLN A 101 -3.21 -4.77 19.64
CA GLN A 101 -1.86 -5.36 19.67
C GLN A 101 -0.85 -4.44 18.99
N GLU A 102 -1.22 -3.79 17.90
CA GLU A 102 -0.30 -2.90 17.18
C GLU A 102 -0.06 -1.58 17.95
N ALA A 103 -1.06 -1.09 18.70
CA ALA A 103 -0.90 0.03 19.64
C ALA A 103 0.04 -0.32 20.81
N ASP A 104 -0.09 -1.52 21.40
CA ASP A 104 0.81 -2.00 22.44
C ASP A 104 2.24 -2.18 21.92
N ARG A 105 2.39 -2.68 20.69
CA ARG A 105 3.70 -2.80 20.02
C ARG A 105 4.33 -1.44 19.74
N ALA A 106 3.54 -0.46 19.29
CA ALA A 106 4.01 0.91 19.10
C ALA A 106 4.47 1.53 20.43
N TRP A 107 3.71 1.34 21.51
CA TRP A 107 4.06 1.80 22.85
C TRP A 107 5.36 1.17 23.36
N LYS A 108 5.57 -0.13 23.14
CA LYS A 108 6.83 -0.83 23.49
C LYS A 108 8.04 -0.31 22.72
N LEU A 109 7.86 0.13 21.47
CA LEU A 109 8.94 0.66 20.62
C LEU A 109 9.26 2.14 20.92
N THR A 110 8.28 2.92 21.36
CA THR A 110 8.47 4.33 21.75
C THR A 110 8.79 4.52 23.22
N ARG A 111 8.62 3.47 24.04
CA ARG A 111 9.13 3.46 25.41
C ARG A 111 10.65 3.57 25.35
N VAL A 112 11.13 4.79 25.51
CA VAL A 112 12.50 5.07 25.92
C VAL A 112 12.74 4.21 27.16
N ASP A 113 13.87 3.53 27.20
CA ASP A 113 14.28 2.74 28.35
C ASP A 113 14.49 3.69 29.54
N ASP A 114 13.40 4.00 30.24
CA ASP A 114 13.40 4.80 31.47
C ASP A 114 14.36 4.18 32.50
N GLY A 115 14.66 2.87 32.37
CA GLY A 115 15.71 2.21 33.12
C GLY A 115 17.08 2.84 32.91
N ASN A 116 17.48 3.14 31.68
CA ASN A 116 18.79 3.75 31.40
C ASN A 116 18.84 5.24 31.73
N LEU A 117 17.73 5.97 31.61
CA LEU A 117 17.66 7.39 32.00
C LEU A 117 17.65 7.56 33.52
N VAL A 118 16.93 6.70 34.26
CA VAL A 118 16.95 6.70 35.72
C VAL A 118 18.31 6.25 36.25
N LEU A 119 18.93 5.21 35.67
CA LEU A 119 20.27 4.78 36.07
C LEU A 119 21.34 5.84 35.79
N HIS A 120 21.26 6.56 34.66
CA HIS A 120 22.16 7.68 34.40
C HIS A 120 21.92 8.88 35.31
N SER A 121 20.66 9.18 35.66
CA SER A 121 20.33 10.28 36.59
C SER A 121 20.75 9.98 38.03
N GLU A 122 20.54 8.75 38.51
CA GLU A 122 20.96 8.29 39.84
C GLU A 122 22.50 8.26 39.94
N ALA A 123 23.19 7.77 38.90
CA ALA A 123 24.66 7.78 38.87
C ALA A 123 25.24 9.19 38.91
N HIS A 124 24.62 10.16 38.22
CA HIS A 124 25.04 11.56 38.28
C HIS A 124 24.79 12.19 39.65
N HIS A 125 23.67 11.87 40.30
CA HIS A 125 23.34 12.38 41.64
C HIS A 125 24.27 11.79 42.72
N GLN A 126 24.62 10.52 42.62
CA GLN A 126 25.55 9.86 43.54
C GLN A 126 26.98 10.40 43.40
N GLN A 127 27.39 10.78 42.20
CA GLN A 127 28.73 11.33 41.95
C GLN A 127 28.91 12.77 42.48
N ILE A 128 27.84 13.56 42.58
CA ILE A 128 27.84 14.90 43.19
C ILE A 128 27.97 14.82 44.72
N LEU A 129 27.32 13.84 45.37
CA LEU A 129 27.38 13.65 46.83
C LEU A 129 28.73 13.18 47.37
N VAL A 130 29.57 12.54 46.53
CA VAL A 130 30.90 12.03 46.93
C VAL A 130 32.02 13.08 46.75
N THR A 131 31.71 14.22 46.13
CA THR A 131 32.68 15.29 45.81
C THR A 131 32.59 16.50 46.75
N VAL A 132 31.75 16.46 47.81
CA VAL A 132 31.60 17.52 48.82
C VAL A 132 32.16 17.07 50.17
#